data_AF-A0A5M8NTX3-F1
#
_entry.id   AF-A0A5M8NTX3-F1
#
_cell.length_a   1.000
_cell.length_b   1.000
_cell.length_c   1.000
_cell.angle_alpha   90.00
_cell.angle_beta   90.00
_cell.angle_gamma   90.00
#
_symmetry.space_group_name_H-M   'P 1'
#
loop_
_entity.id
_entity.type
_entity.pdbx_description
1 polymer ?
#
loop_
_entity_poly.entity_id
_entity_poly.type
_entity_poly.pdbx_seq_one_letter_code
_entity_poly.pdbx_strand_id
1 'polypeptide(L)'
;MRRLPVYLLLDTSGSMKGEPIESVKVGLEAMIASLRQDPFALESVYISIITFDREVKQIMPLTELETMQLPLIETPDSGPTHLGAALEMLCQKVDNEVQLSMPEKKGDWMPLLFIMTDGKPSDLQKYNQMIPEIKKRHFGSIIACAAGAKADTQPLELLTTQVYSLDTTDSATFRQFFKWVSTSVSVGNRSIGTTDELILPPPPQEVNKVI
;
A
#
# COMPACT_ATOMS: atom_id res chain seq x y z
N MET A 1 -8.57 -1.93 22.08
CA MET A 1 -7.55 -1.26 21.25
C MET A 1 -8.15 -0.99 19.87
N ARG A 2 -7.72 0.06 19.17
CA ARG A 2 -8.16 0.30 17.78
C ARG A 2 -7.22 -0.40 16.81
N ARG A 3 -7.76 -0.96 15.72
CA ARG A 3 -6.95 -1.53 14.65
C ARG A 3 -6.53 -0.44 13.68
N LEU A 4 -5.34 -0.54 13.12
CA LEU A 4 -4.86 0.24 11.99
C LEU A 4 -4.83 -0.67 10.75
N PRO A 5 -5.79 -0.54 9.83
CA PRO A 5 -5.80 -1.30 8.59
C PRO A 5 -4.75 -0.75 7.61
N VAL A 6 -3.93 -1.64 7.06
CA VAL A 6 -2.92 -1.34 6.04
C VAL A 6 -3.18 -2.23 4.83
N TYR A 7 -3.42 -1.60 3.68
CA TYR A 7 -3.67 -2.29 2.42
C TYR A 7 -2.45 -2.15 1.52
N LEU A 8 -1.92 -3.29 1.06
CA LEU A 8 -0.83 -3.37 0.10
C LEU A 8 -1.39 -3.83 -1.25
N LEU A 9 -1.34 -2.95 -2.25
CA LEU A 9 -1.62 -3.25 -3.65
C LEU A 9 -0.30 -3.51 -4.36
N LEU A 10 -0.04 -4.77 -4.70
CA LEU A 10 1.20 -5.21 -5.30
C LEU A 10 0.98 -5.62 -6.75
N ASP A 11 1.64 -4.91 -7.66
CA ASP A 11 1.63 -5.26 -9.07
C ASP A 11 2.41 -6.56 -9.29
N THR A 12 1.76 -7.54 -9.89
CA THR A 12 2.34 -8.82 -10.28
C THR A 12 2.39 -8.99 -11.80
N SER A 13 2.12 -7.94 -12.57
CA SER A 13 2.11 -7.99 -14.03
C SER A 13 3.46 -8.39 -14.64
N GLY A 14 3.45 -8.71 -15.93
CA GLY A 14 4.64 -9.23 -16.61
C GLY A 14 5.85 -8.28 -16.56
N SER A 15 5.64 -6.98 -16.44
CA SER A 15 6.72 -5.99 -16.33
C SER A 15 7.42 -5.98 -14.97
N MET A 16 6.76 -6.51 -13.93
CA MET A 16 7.33 -6.68 -12.60
C MET A 16 8.27 -7.88 -12.50
N LYS A 17 8.31 -8.74 -13.52
CA LYS A 17 9.12 -9.96 -13.54
C LYS A 17 10.62 -9.64 -13.43
N GLY A 18 11.30 -10.41 -12.58
CA GLY A 18 12.74 -10.28 -12.35
C GLY A 18 13.02 -9.38 -11.16
N GLU A 19 13.87 -8.38 -11.35
CA GLU A 19 14.35 -7.53 -10.26
C GLU A 19 13.23 -6.78 -9.50
N PRO A 20 12.22 -6.17 -10.16
CA PRO A 20 11.23 -5.36 -9.45
C PRO A 20 10.44 -6.15 -8.40
N ILE A 21 9.92 -7.34 -8.74
CA ILE A 21 9.17 -8.15 -7.79
C ILE A 21 10.04 -8.68 -6.64
N GLU A 22 11.30 -9.04 -6.90
CA GLU A 22 12.21 -9.49 -5.85
C GLU A 22 12.52 -8.35 -4.86
N SER A 23 12.70 -7.12 -5.35
CA SER A 23 12.86 -5.95 -4.49
C SER A 23 11.61 -5.66 -3.65
N VAL A 24 10.41 -5.84 -4.23
CA VAL A 24 9.14 -5.74 -3.48
C VAL A 24 9.07 -6.79 -2.38
N LYS A 25 9.42 -8.06 -2.66
CA LYS A 25 9.42 -9.14 -1.65
C LYS A 25 10.38 -8.83 -0.51
N VAL A 26 11.63 -8.48 -0.80
CA VAL A 26 12.62 -8.19 0.23
C VAL A 26 12.23 -6.94 1.04
N GLY A 27 11.65 -5.94 0.38
CA GLY A 27 11.10 -4.76 1.06
C GLY A 27 9.98 -5.12 2.02
N LEU A 28 9.03 -5.94 1.58
CA LEU A 28 7.88 -6.38 2.35
C LEU A 28 8.30 -7.22 3.57
N GLU A 29 9.23 -8.17 3.39
CA GLU A 29 9.81 -8.96 4.49
C GLU A 29 10.41 -8.06 5.57
N ALA A 30 11.17 -7.05 5.15
CA ALA A 30 11.80 -6.14 6.09
C ALA A 30 10.82 -5.17 6.74
N MET A 31 9.78 -4.73 6.03
CA MET A 31 8.68 -3.95 6.62
C MET A 31 8.08 -4.71 7.79
N ILE A 32 7.72 -5.97 7.57
CA ILE A 32 7.06 -6.82 8.57
C ILE A 32 8.02 -7.13 9.71
N ALA A 33 9.30 -7.42 9.42
CA ALA A 33 10.31 -7.61 10.45
C ALA A 33 10.49 -6.36 11.33
N SER A 34 10.47 -5.17 10.73
CA SER A 34 10.57 -3.89 11.46
C SER A 34 9.32 -3.62 12.30
N LEU A 35 8.12 -3.80 11.72
CA LEU A 35 6.86 -3.58 12.43
C LEU A 35 6.72 -4.53 13.62
N ARG A 36 7.20 -5.77 13.51
CA ARG A 36 7.19 -6.75 14.62
C ARG A 36 8.09 -6.39 15.79
N GLN A 37 9.07 -5.50 15.58
CA GLN A 37 9.92 -5.00 16.67
C GLN A 37 9.27 -3.85 17.44
N ASP A 38 8.20 -3.25 16.92
CA ASP A 38 7.43 -2.19 17.59
C ASP A 38 6.23 -2.82 18.32
N PRO A 39 6.20 -2.80 19.67
CA PRO A 39 5.10 -3.36 20.45
C PRO A 39 3.74 -2.74 20.11
N PHE A 40 3.71 -1.45 19.79
CA PHE A 40 2.45 -0.77 19.44
C PHE A 40 1.95 -1.24 18.08
N ALA A 41 2.84 -1.36 17.10
CA ALA A 41 2.48 -1.86 15.78
C ALA A 41 2.04 -3.32 15.83
N LEU A 42 2.71 -4.15 16.63
CA LEU A 42 2.38 -5.57 16.79
C LEU A 42 0.93 -5.78 17.26
N GLU A 43 0.45 -4.95 18.20
CA GLU A 43 -0.91 -5.04 18.76
C GLU A 43 -1.98 -4.31 17.94
N SER A 44 -1.60 -3.40 17.04
CA SER A 44 -2.56 -2.52 16.34
C SER A 44 -2.63 -2.69 14.83
N VAL A 45 -1.56 -3.13 14.17
CA VAL A 45 -1.49 -3.18 12.70
C VAL A 45 -2.13 -4.46 12.16
N TYR A 46 -3.01 -4.26 11.18
CA TYR A 46 -3.60 -5.34 10.40
C TYR A 46 -3.25 -5.10 8.93
N ILE A 47 -2.74 -6.11 8.24
CA ILE A 47 -2.28 -6.00 6.85
C ILE A 47 -3.16 -6.84 5.94
N SER A 48 -3.59 -6.28 4.82
CA SER A 48 -4.21 -6.99 3.69
C SER A 48 -3.29 -6.87 2.48
N ILE A 49 -3.05 -7.98 1.77
CA ILE A 49 -2.26 -7.99 0.53
C ILE A 49 -3.17 -8.33 -0.64
N ILE A 50 -3.23 -7.42 -1.60
CA ILE A 50 -3.93 -7.57 -2.86
C ILE A 50 -2.89 -7.54 -3.98
N THR A 51 -2.78 -8.62 -4.74
CA THR A 51 -1.98 -8.64 -5.96
C THR A 51 -2.85 -8.35 -7.17
N PHE A 52 -2.28 -7.71 -8.18
CA PHE A 52 -3.00 -7.43 -9.42
C PHE A 52 -2.10 -7.57 -10.64
N ASP A 53 -2.65 -8.26 -11.64
CA ASP A 53 -2.11 -8.36 -13.00
C ASP A 53 -3.27 -8.36 -14.00
N ARG A 54 -3.49 -9.47 -14.73
CA ARG A 54 -4.74 -9.79 -15.44
C ARG A 54 -5.87 -10.10 -14.46
N GLU A 55 -5.55 -10.71 -13.33
CA GLU A 55 -6.49 -11.05 -12.28
C GLU A 55 -6.12 -10.27 -11.02
N VAL A 56 -7.14 -9.84 -10.29
CA VAL A 56 -6.97 -9.18 -8.99
C VAL A 56 -7.31 -10.19 -7.91
N LYS A 57 -6.41 -10.39 -6.95
CA LYS A 57 -6.56 -11.38 -5.88
C LYS A 57 -6.14 -10.77 -4.56
N GLN A 58 -7.02 -10.86 -3.56
CA GLN A 58 -6.60 -10.68 -2.17
C GLN A 58 -5.95 -11.98 -1.71
N ILE A 59 -4.61 -12.04 -1.80
CA ILE A 59 -3.84 -13.22 -1.41
C ILE A 59 -3.67 -13.33 0.10
N MET A 60 -3.95 -12.23 0.82
CA MET A 60 -4.01 -12.22 2.27
C MET A 60 -5.11 -11.26 2.74
N PRO A 61 -6.11 -11.73 3.50
CA PRO A 61 -7.13 -10.88 4.09
C PRO A 61 -6.53 -9.95 5.15
N LEU A 62 -7.30 -8.97 5.61
CA LEU A 62 -6.89 -8.07 6.68
C LEU A 62 -6.56 -8.86 7.97
N THR A 63 -5.28 -9.13 8.18
CA THR A 63 -4.76 -10.09 9.18
C THR A 63 -3.84 -9.38 10.17
N GLU A 64 -3.89 -9.80 11.43
CA GLU A 64 -3.04 -9.30 12.52
C GLU A 64 -1.56 -9.52 12.22
N LEU A 65 -0.74 -8.48 12.41
CA LEU A 65 0.69 -8.54 12.15
C LEU A 65 1.41 -9.66 12.93
N GLU A 66 0.97 -9.91 14.16
CA GLU A 66 1.53 -10.94 15.05
C GLU A 66 1.38 -12.35 14.48
N THR A 67 0.21 -12.67 13.93
CA THR A 67 -0.12 -14.03 13.45
C THR A 67 0.11 -14.22 11.96
N MET A 68 0.31 -13.13 11.23
CA MET A 68 0.50 -13.12 9.79
C MET A 68 1.69 -13.98 9.35
N GLN A 69 1.54 -14.70 8.24
CA GLN A 69 2.64 -15.30 7.49
C GLN A 69 2.63 -14.73 6.09
N LEU A 70 3.79 -14.34 5.58
CA LEU A 70 3.88 -13.75 4.26
C LEU A 70 3.51 -14.79 3.19
N PRO A 71 2.49 -14.52 2.35
CA PRO A 71 2.17 -15.42 1.25
C PRO A 71 3.28 -15.35 0.19
N LEU A 72 3.39 -16.43 -0.59
CA LEU A 72 4.22 -16.42 -1.79
C LEU A 72 3.61 -15.45 -2.81
N ILE A 73 4.45 -14.54 -3.33
CA ILE A 73 4.07 -13.60 -4.38
C ILE A 73 4.74 -14.07 -5.67
N GLU A 74 3.95 -14.33 -6.71
CA GLU A 74 4.42 -14.79 -8.01
C GLU A 74 3.96 -13.84 -9.11
N THR A 75 4.76 -13.74 -10.18
CA THR A 75 4.43 -12.94 -11.37
C THR A 75 4.23 -13.88 -12.56
N PRO A 76 3.11 -13.81 -13.31
CA PRO A 76 3.00 -14.44 -14.61
C PRO A 76 4.10 -14.01 -15.59
N ASP A 77 4.34 -14.83 -16.62
CA ASP A 77 5.34 -14.55 -17.66
C ASP A 77 5.03 -13.29 -18.47
N SER A 78 3.75 -13.01 -18.69
CA SER A 78 3.26 -11.77 -19.28
C SER A 78 1.83 -11.52 -18.82
N GLY A 79 1.42 -10.26 -18.82
CA GLY A 79 0.06 -9.90 -18.43
C GLY A 79 -0.11 -8.40 -18.36
N PRO A 80 -1.35 -7.91 -18.56
CA PRO A 80 -1.69 -6.51 -18.35
C PRO A 80 -1.62 -6.14 -16.86
N THR A 81 -1.73 -4.84 -16.60
CA THR A 81 -1.76 -4.26 -15.26
C THR A 81 -3.17 -3.71 -15.00
N HIS A 82 -4.07 -4.49 -14.39
CA HIS A 82 -5.45 -4.07 -14.10
C HIS A 82 -5.56 -3.31 -12.78
N LEU A 83 -4.91 -2.16 -12.70
CA LEU A 83 -4.92 -1.30 -11.52
C LEU A 83 -6.31 -0.75 -11.22
N GLY A 84 -7.13 -0.44 -12.22
CA GLY A 84 -8.51 -0.01 -12.00
C GLY A 84 -9.34 -1.07 -11.28
N ALA A 85 -9.26 -2.32 -11.71
CA ALA A 85 -9.88 -3.47 -11.03
C ALA A 85 -9.30 -3.69 -9.63
N ALA A 86 -8.00 -3.42 -9.43
CA ALA A 86 -7.38 -3.51 -8.11
C ALA A 86 -7.95 -2.48 -7.13
N LEU A 87 -8.15 -1.23 -7.58
CA LEU A 87 -8.80 -0.19 -6.79
C LEU A 87 -10.27 -0.51 -6.50
N GLU A 88 -11.00 -1.11 -7.45
CA GLU A 88 -12.37 -1.59 -7.23
C GLU A 88 -12.44 -2.65 -6.13
N MET A 89 -11.59 -3.68 -6.21
CA MET A 89 -11.51 -4.70 -5.16
C MET A 89 -11.11 -4.06 -3.82
N LEU A 90 -10.13 -3.16 -3.81
CA LEU A 90 -9.71 -2.47 -2.60
C LEU A 90 -10.87 -1.72 -1.93
N CYS A 91 -11.63 -0.92 -2.68
CA CYS A 91 -12.82 -0.24 -2.15
C CYS A 91 -13.79 -1.23 -1.50
N GLN A 92 -14.09 -2.35 -2.17
CA GLN A 92 -14.95 -3.38 -1.61
C GLN A 92 -14.38 -4.00 -0.34
N LYS A 93 -13.07 -4.22 -0.25
CA LYS A 93 -12.42 -4.79 0.93
C LYS A 93 -12.43 -3.80 2.10
N VAL A 94 -12.09 -2.54 1.85
CA VAL A 94 -12.15 -1.48 2.86
C VAL A 94 -13.56 -1.34 3.42
N ASP A 95 -14.57 -1.29 2.56
CA ASP A 95 -15.97 -1.13 2.97
C ASP A 95 -16.46 -2.30 3.84
N ASN A 96 -15.91 -3.51 3.67
CA ASN A 96 -16.32 -4.72 4.39
C ASN A 96 -15.47 -5.03 5.62
N GLU A 97 -14.19 -4.65 5.63
CA GLU A 97 -13.21 -5.07 6.65
C GLU A 97 -12.92 -3.98 7.69
N VAL A 98 -13.06 -2.70 7.30
CA VAL A 98 -12.78 -1.54 8.17
C VAL A 98 -14.02 -1.19 8.99
N GLN A 99 -13.87 -1.16 10.32
CA GLN A 99 -14.94 -0.84 11.25
C GLN A 99 -14.99 0.66 11.50
N LEU A 100 -16.09 1.31 11.09
CA LEU A 100 -16.31 2.72 11.40
C LEU A 100 -16.57 2.96 12.89
N SER A 101 -16.20 4.14 13.37
CA SER A 101 -16.49 4.53 14.76
C SER A 101 -17.99 4.78 14.95
N MET A 102 -18.55 4.20 16.01
CA MET A 102 -19.92 4.40 16.46
C MET A 102 -19.91 5.13 17.82
N PRO A 103 -21.00 5.81 18.23
CA PRO A 103 -21.05 6.53 19.51
C PRO A 103 -20.64 5.68 20.73
N GLU A 104 -20.96 4.39 20.69
CA GLU A 104 -20.72 3.46 21.81
C GLU A 104 -19.45 2.61 21.63
N LYS A 105 -18.84 2.60 20.44
CA LYS A 105 -17.67 1.77 20.14
C LYS A 105 -16.69 2.52 19.23
N LYS A 106 -15.46 2.68 19.72
CA LYS A 106 -14.34 3.15 18.90
C LYS A 106 -14.08 2.15 17.77
N GLY A 107 -14.20 2.62 16.53
CA GLY A 107 -13.84 1.87 15.33
C GLY A 107 -12.33 1.91 15.06
N ASP A 108 -11.96 1.44 13.88
CA ASP A 108 -10.59 1.42 13.39
C ASP A 108 -10.05 2.84 13.13
N TRP A 109 -8.74 2.94 13.07
CA TRP A 109 -8.06 4.12 12.54
C TRP A 109 -8.29 4.25 11.03
N MET A 110 -8.01 5.44 10.49
CA MET A 110 -8.08 5.63 9.04
C MET A 110 -7.13 4.64 8.33
N PRO A 111 -7.60 3.92 7.31
CA PRO A 111 -6.77 2.93 6.63
C PRO A 111 -5.62 3.61 5.89
N LEU A 112 -4.52 2.88 5.72
CA LEU A 112 -3.40 3.29 4.88
C LEU A 112 -3.36 2.42 3.61
N LEU A 113 -2.99 3.04 2.50
CA LEU A 113 -2.87 2.38 1.20
C LEU A 113 -1.45 2.52 0.66
N PHE A 114 -0.79 1.41 0.38
CA PHE A 114 0.46 1.34 -0.36
C PHE A 114 0.21 0.71 -1.72
N ILE A 115 0.65 1.36 -2.79
CA ILE A 115 0.55 0.86 -4.16
C ILE A 115 1.96 0.70 -4.70
N MET A 116 2.30 -0.49 -5.20
CA MET A 116 3.60 -0.80 -5.78
C MET A 116 3.41 -1.28 -7.20
N THR A 117 3.89 -0.51 -8.16
CA THR A 117 3.69 -0.77 -9.60
C THR A 117 4.73 -0.02 -10.41
N ASP A 118 5.01 -0.50 -11.61
CA ASP A 118 5.77 0.25 -12.61
C ASP A 118 4.86 1.19 -13.44
N GLY A 119 3.59 1.34 -13.06
CA GLY A 119 2.86 2.60 -13.20
C GLY A 119 1.89 2.73 -14.37
N LYS A 120 1.73 1.72 -15.24
CA LYS A 120 0.83 1.83 -16.41
C LYS A 120 -0.44 0.99 -16.30
N PRO A 121 -1.58 1.57 -15.86
CA PRO A 121 -2.87 0.88 -15.90
C PRO A 121 -3.26 0.50 -17.33
N SER A 122 -3.56 -0.77 -17.54
CA SER A 122 -4.06 -1.29 -18.82
C SER A 122 -5.58 -1.13 -18.96
N ASP A 123 -6.30 -0.92 -17.85
CA ASP A 123 -7.76 -0.80 -17.76
C ASP A 123 -8.21 0.65 -17.49
N LEU A 124 -7.70 1.59 -18.29
CA LEU A 124 -7.85 3.04 -18.11
C LEU A 124 -9.28 3.52 -17.82
N GLN A 125 -10.30 2.94 -18.48
CA GLN A 125 -11.69 3.33 -18.22
C GLN A 125 -12.10 3.05 -16.78
N LYS A 126 -11.80 1.85 -16.26
CA LYS A 126 -12.10 1.47 -14.88
C LYS A 126 -11.21 2.24 -13.90
N TYR A 127 -9.93 2.41 -14.24
CA TYR A 127 -9.00 3.22 -13.47
C TYR A 127 -9.55 4.63 -13.20
N ASN A 128 -9.96 5.34 -14.26
CA ASN A 128 -10.52 6.68 -14.17
C ASN A 128 -11.84 6.72 -13.37
N GLN A 129 -12.66 5.68 -13.44
CA GLN A 129 -13.88 5.56 -12.63
C GLN A 129 -13.58 5.36 -11.14
N MET A 130 -12.50 4.66 -10.81
CA MET A 130 -12.17 4.30 -9.42
C MET A 130 -11.39 5.38 -8.66
N ILE A 131 -10.67 6.29 -9.33
CA ILE A 131 -10.00 7.42 -8.68
C ILE A 131 -10.92 8.20 -7.72
N PRO A 132 -12.11 8.69 -8.12
CA PRO A 132 -12.99 9.40 -7.20
C PRO A 132 -13.55 8.51 -6.09
N GLU A 133 -13.75 7.22 -6.34
CA GLU A 133 -14.28 6.28 -5.33
C GLU A 133 -13.27 6.01 -4.21
N ILE A 134 -11.98 5.87 -4.55
CA ILE A 134 -10.89 5.73 -3.58
C ILE A 134 -10.82 6.96 -2.67
N LYS A 135 -10.95 8.16 -3.24
CA LYS A 135 -10.93 9.43 -2.48
C LYS A 135 -12.08 9.54 -1.46
N LYS A 136 -13.19 8.82 -1.67
CA LYS A 136 -14.33 8.78 -0.72
C LYS A 136 -14.08 7.89 0.51
N ARG A 137 -13.09 6.99 0.50
CA ARG A 137 -12.83 6.04 1.60
C ARG A 137 -11.95 6.63 2.72
N HIS A 138 -11.60 7.92 2.61
CA HIS A 138 -10.88 8.68 3.65
C HIS A 138 -9.65 7.94 4.21
N PHE A 139 -8.81 7.42 3.31
CA PHE A 139 -7.51 6.89 3.68
C PHE A 139 -6.71 7.98 4.42
N GLY A 140 -6.05 7.60 5.50
CA GLY A 140 -5.18 8.51 6.24
C GLY A 140 -3.99 8.95 5.40
N SER A 141 -3.53 8.06 4.53
CA SER A 141 -2.54 8.34 3.49
C SER A 141 -2.61 7.27 2.41
N ILE A 142 -2.38 7.71 1.17
CA ILE A 142 -2.20 6.85 -0.01
C ILE A 142 -0.77 7.08 -0.46
N ILE A 143 0.04 6.04 -0.50
CA ILE A 143 1.44 6.10 -0.91
C ILE A 143 1.61 5.26 -2.15
N ALA A 144 2.16 5.84 -3.20
CA ALA A 144 2.44 5.14 -4.44
C ALA A 144 3.96 5.03 -4.66
N CYS A 145 4.41 3.84 -5.00
CA CYS A 145 5.79 3.49 -5.25
C CYS A 145 5.93 3.09 -6.71
N ALA A 146 6.65 3.91 -7.48
CA ALA A 146 7.01 3.65 -8.85
C ALA A 146 8.21 2.70 -8.86
N ALA A 147 7.99 1.44 -9.23
CA ALA A 147 9.00 0.39 -9.16
C ALA A 147 9.82 0.32 -10.45
N GLY A 148 11.12 0.65 -10.35
CA GLY A 148 12.08 0.53 -11.44
C GLY A 148 12.21 1.78 -12.32
N ALA A 149 13.36 1.89 -13.00
CA ALA A 149 13.76 3.10 -13.73
C ALA A 149 12.87 3.50 -14.93
N LYS A 150 11.94 2.65 -15.35
CA LYS A 150 11.01 2.91 -16.45
C LYS A 150 9.57 3.12 -15.98
N ALA A 151 9.37 3.22 -14.66
CA ALA A 151 8.04 3.34 -14.10
C ALA A 151 7.37 4.67 -14.50
N ASP A 152 6.08 4.61 -14.83
CA ASP A 152 5.28 5.78 -15.18
C ASP A 152 4.58 6.34 -13.93
N THR A 153 4.96 7.55 -13.53
CA THR A 153 4.42 8.17 -12.31
C THR A 153 3.12 8.91 -12.57
N GLN A 154 2.82 9.27 -13.82
CA GLN A 154 1.67 10.13 -14.12
C GLN A 154 0.35 9.52 -13.65
N PRO A 155 0.08 8.21 -13.82
CA PRO A 155 -1.14 7.62 -13.30
C PRO A 155 -1.16 7.67 -11.76
N LEU A 156 -0.04 7.41 -11.10
CA LEU A 156 0.07 7.39 -9.63
C LEU A 156 -0.20 8.77 -9.01
N GLU A 157 0.24 9.84 -9.67
CA GLU A 157 0.01 11.23 -9.25
C GLU A 157 -1.48 11.61 -9.23
N LEU A 158 -2.33 10.92 -10.00
CA LEU A 158 -3.79 11.14 -9.97
C LEU A 158 -4.44 10.59 -8.69
N LEU A 159 -3.80 9.59 -8.06
CA LEU A 159 -4.25 8.96 -6.82
C LEU A 159 -3.75 9.72 -5.60
N THR A 160 -2.49 10.15 -5.61
CA THR A 160 -1.84 10.75 -4.44
C THR A 160 -0.71 11.71 -4.82
N THR A 161 -0.44 12.68 -3.94
CA THR A 161 0.75 13.53 -4.00
C THR A 161 1.98 12.88 -3.36
N GLN A 162 1.83 11.68 -2.80
CA GLN A 162 2.89 10.89 -2.15
C GLN A 162 3.36 9.79 -3.10
N VAL A 163 3.97 10.21 -4.21
CA VAL A 163 4.58 9.32 -5.19
C VAL A 163 6.09 9.30 -4.95
N TYR A 164 6.64 8.10 -4.80
CA TYR A 164 8.05 7.87 -4.55
C TYR A 164 8.62 6.99 -5.64
N SER A 165 9.76 7.40 -6.20
CA SER A 165 10.48 6.56 -7.15
C SER A 165 11.40 5.62 -6.41
N LEU A 166 11.38 4.35 -6.81
CA LEU A 166 12.32 3.35 -6.36
C LEU A 166 13.27 3.10 -7.54
N ASP A 167 14.09 4.14 -7.80
CA ASP A 167 15.02 4.25 -8.94
C ASP A 167 16.09 3.15 -8.92
N THR A 168 16.47 2.74 -7.71
CA THR A 168 17.29 1.55 -7.51
C THR A 168 16.42 0.49 -6.86
N THR A 169 16.30 -0.63 -7.55
CA THR A 169 15.80 -1.92 -7.06
C THR A 169 16.70 -2.49 -5.95
N ASP A 170 17.53 -1.68 -5.31
CA ASP A 170 18.30 -2.14 -4.18
C ASP A 170 17.34 -2.35 -3.00
N SER A 171 17.46 -3.52 -2.39
CA SER A 171 16.57 -3.88 -1.29
C SER A 171 16.76 -2.96 -0.08
N ALA A 172 17.84 -2.18 -0.04
CA ALA A 172 18.14 -1.23 1.03
C ALA A 172 17.22 0.00 0.98
N THR A 173 16.95 0.56 -0.19
CA THR A 173 16.05 1.70 -0.37
C THR A 173 14.61 1.30 -0.03
N PHE A 174 14.17 0.13 -0.50
CA PHE A 174 12.88 -0.46 -0.09
C PHE A 174 12.80 -0.65 1.43
N ARG A 175 13.85 -1.21 2.06
CA ARG A 175 13.93 -1.36 3.52
C ARG A 175 13.78 -0.04 4.26
N GLN A 176 14.49 0.99 3.83
CA GLN A 176 14.46 2.30 4.45
C GLN A 176 13.10 2.98 4.29
N PHE A 177 12.52 2.91 3.10
CA PHE A 177 11.16 3.39 2.82
C PHE A 177 10.15 2.72 3.76
N PHE A 178 10.18 1.39 3.86
CA PHE A 178 9.24 0.66 4.69
C PHE A 178 9.45 0.88 6.19
N LYS A 179 10.69 1.06 6.64
CA LYS A 179 10.99 1.47 8.01
C LYS A 179 10.43 2.87 8.31
N TRP A 180 10.54 3.78 7.36
CA TRP A 180 9.97 5.12 7.45
C TRP A 180 8.43 5.08 7.51
N VAL A 181 7.80 4.28 6.66
CA VAL A 181 6.36 3.99 6.69
C VAL A 181 5.92 3.43 8.05
N SER A 182 6.66 2.45 8.57
CA SER A 182 6.42 1.85 9.88
C SER A 182 6.49 2.88 11.02
N THR A 183 7.47 3.78 10.97
CA THR A 183 7.59 4.86 11.96
C THR A 183 6.42 5.83 11.86
N SER A 184 5.94 6.10 10.64
CA SER A 184 4.81 7.00 10.37
C SER A 184 3.49 6.41 10.87
N VAL A 185 3.31 5.10 10.72
CA VAL A 185 2.21 4.31 11.27
C VAL A 185 2.15 4.45 12.80
N SER A 186 3.29 4.32 13.48
CA SER A 186 3.35 4.42 14.95
C SER A 186 3.07 5.83 15.48
N VAL A 187 3.37 6.87 14.69
CA VAL A 187 3.12 8.28 15.05
C VAL A 187 1.71 8.75 14.63
N GLY A 188 1.14 8.16 13.57
CA GLY A 188 -0.12 8.55 12.92
C GLY A 188 -1.40 8.01 13.54
N ASN A 189 -1.57 8.08 14.87
CA ASN A 189 -2.78 7.64 15.57
C ASN A 189 -3.92 8.68 15.51
N ARG A 190 -4.59 8.88 14.34
CA ARG A 190 -5.72 9.82 14.22
C ARG A 190 -7.03 9.16 13.79
N SER A 191 -8.11 9.53 14.49
CA SER A 191 -9.44 8.92 14.40
C SER A 191 -10.16 9.37 13.14
N ILE A 192 -10.97 8.50 12.53
CA ILE A 192 -11.97 8.89 11.53
C ILE A 192 -12.87 10.00 12.14
N GLY A 193 -12.76 11.24 11.62
CA GLY A 193 -13.54 12.41 12.07
C GLY A 193 -12.77 13.73 12.22
N THR A 194 -11.43 13.72 12.23
CA THR A 194 -10.60 14.94 12.24
C THR A 194 -10.03 15.22 10.84
N THR A 195 -10.24 16.44 10.32
CA THR A 195 -9.96 16.89 8.94
C THR A 195 -8.49 17.19 8.60
N ASP A 196 -7.53 16.82 9.44
CA ASP A 196 -6.12 17.14 9.18
C ASP A 196 -5.38 15.99 8.50
N GLU A 197 -4.73 16.28 7.37
CA GLU A 197 -3.86 15.36 6.63
C GLU A 197 -2.73 14.79 7.50
N LEU A 198 -2.39 13.52 7.27
CA LEU A 198 -1.32 12.83 7.97
C LEU A 198 0.05 13.35 7.48
N ILE A 199 0.75 14.11 8.32
CA ILE A 199 2.10 14.60 8.03
C ILE A 199 3.06 13.43 8.24
N LEU A 200 3.45 12.77 7.16
CA LEU A 200 4.54 11.80 7.18
C LEU A 200 5.85 12.53 7.54
N PRO A 201 6.76 11.90 8.31
CA PRO A 201 8.11 12.41 8.48
C PRO A 201 8.80 12.58 7.11
N PRO A 202 9.88 13.36 7.00
CA PRO A 202 10.62 13.45 5.74
C PRO A 202 11.09 12.04 5.32
N PRO A 203 10.98 11.68 4.02
CA PRO A 203 11.45 10.39 3.52
C PRO A 203 12.99 10.30 3.64
N PRO A 204 13.56 9.08 3.69
CA PRO A 204 15.01 8.86 3.61
C PRO A 204 15.62 9.53 2.36
N GLN A 205 16.91 9.91 2.40
CA GLN A 205 17.57 10.62 1.30
C GLN A 205 17.63 9.81 0.00
N GLU A 206 17.57 8.49 0.13
CA GLU A 206 17.59 7.50 -0.94
C GLU A 206 16.21 7.30 -1.59
N VAL A 207 15.15 7.83 -0.96
CA VAL A 207 13.77 7.77 -1.47
C VAL A 207 13.39 9.14 -2.03
N ASN A 208 13.44 9.25 -3.35
CA ASN A 208 13.10 10.51 -4.02
C ASN A 208 11.59 10.64 -4.18
N LYS A 209 11.03 11.73 -3.64
CA LYS A 209 9.67 12.14 -3.96
C LYS A 209 9.64 12.64 -5.41
N VAL A 210 8.75 12.07 -6.22
CA VAL A 210 8.50 12.55 -7.58
C VAL A 210 7.67 13.83 -7.44
N ILE A 211 8.22 14.95 -7.96
CA ILE A 211 7.73 16.32 -7.73
C ILE A 211 6.43 16.56 -8.49
#